data_AF-A0A529KCX4-F1
#
_entry.id   AF-A0A529KCX4-F1
#
_cell.length_a   1.000
_cell.length_b   1.000
_cell.length_c   1.000
_cell.angle_alpha   90.00
_cell.angle_beta   90.00
_cell.angle_gamma   90.00
#
_symmetry.space_group_name_H-M   'P 1'
#
loop_
_entity.id
_entity.type
_entity.pdbx_description
1 polymer ?
#
loop_
_entity_poly.entity_id
_entity_poly.type
_entity_poly.pdbx_seq_one_letter_code
_entity_poly.pdbx_strand_id
1 'polypeptide(L)' 'MSRKRIRWTMRALRRLDEIGAHIEKDDPEAAARVIARIVTAAEHLAEQPAMGRIGRIKATRELILADI' A
#
# COMPACT_ATOMS: atom_id res chain seq x y z
N MET A 1 22.09 4.61 -6.94
CA MET A 1 21.26 5.23 -5.87
C MET A 1 21.03 4.20 -4.77
N SER A 2 20.97 4.60 -3.50
CA SER A 2 20.81 3.66 -2.37
C SER A 2 19.33 3.25 -2.22
N ARG A 3 19.05 1.94 -2.35
CA ARG A 3 17.73 1.35 -2.08
C ARG A 3 17.34 1.63 -0.62
N LYS A 4 16.17 2.24 -0.41
CA LYS A 4 15.63 2.51 0.92
C LYS A 4 14.95 1.26 1.49
N ARG A 5 14.96 1.12 2.81
CA ARG A 5 14.22 0.06 3.51
C ARG A 5 12.80 0.52 3.79
N ILE A 6 11.81 -0.26 3.37
CA ILE A 6 10.41 -0.04 3.72
C ILE A 6 10.18 -0.39 5.18
N ARG A 7 9.44 0.48 5.88
CA ARG A 7 8.94 0.22 7.23
C ARG A 7 7.46 0.50 7.25
N TRP A 8 6.70 -0.48 7.72
CA TRP A 8 5.27 -0.35 7.94
C TRP A 8 5.03 0.12 9.37
N THR A 9 4.04 1.01 9.54
CA THR A 9 3.53 1.30 10.88
C THR A 9 2.57 0.18 11.29
N MET A 10 2.43 -0.07 12.60
CA MET A 10 1.45 -1.05 13.09
C MET A 10 0.02 -0.73 12.63
N ARG A 11 -0.31 0.56 12.51
CA ARG A 11 -1.60 1.01 11.98
C ARG A 11 -1.78 0.65 10.49
N ALA A 12 -0.71 0.69 9.70
CA ALA A 12 -0.78 0.32 8.29
C ALA A 12 -0.97 -1.20 8.13
N LEU A 13 -0.28 -2.02 8.93
CA LEU A 13 -0.46 -3.47 8.94
C LEU A 13 -1.90 -3.85 9.30
N ARG A 14 -2.44 -3.29 10.39
CA ARG A 14 -3.84 -3.52 10.80
C ARG A 14 -4.84 -3.15 9.70
N ARG A 15 -4.57 -2.08 8.96
CA ARG A 15 -5.44 -1.68 7.83
C ARG A 15 -5.40 -2.66 6.68
N LEU A 16 -4.26 -3.30 6.39
CA LEU A 16 -4.20 -4.36 5.40
C LEU A 16 -5.07 -5.54 5.84
N ASP A 17 -4.99 -5.93 7.11
CA ASP A 17 -5.83 -7.00 7.67
C ASP A 17 -7.33 -6.65 7.58
N GLU A 18 -7.70 -5.42 7.97
CA GLU A 18 -9.08 -4.92 7.92
C GLU A 18 -9.63 -4.87 6.48
N ILE A 19 -8.83 -4.41 5.51
CA ILE A 19 -9.22 -4.38 4.09
C ILE A 19 -9.41 -5.80 3.56
N GLY A 20 -8.45 -6.69 3.83
CA GLY A 20 -8.52 -8.09 3.40
C GLY A 20 -9.76 -8.78 3.95
N ALA A 21 -9.96 -8.72 5.27
CA ALA A 21 -11.10 -9.33 5.96
C ALA A 21 -12.45 -8.71 5.56
N HIS A 22 -12.47 -7.46 5.07
CA HIS A 22 -13.69 -6.86 4.54
C HIS A 22 -14.06 -7.46 3.18
N ILE A 23 -13.12 -7.49 2.23
CA ILE A 23 -13.34 -7.98 0.86
C ILE A 23 -13.56 -9.49 0.84
N GLU A 24 -12.85 -10.24 1.70
CA GLU A 24 -12.91 -11.70 1.78
C GLU A 24 -14.33 -12.23 2.07
N LYS A 25 -15.19 -11.41 2.69
CA LYS A 25 -16.60 -11.76 2.93
C LYS A 25 -17.39 -11.98 1.64
N ASP A 26 -16.98 -11.31 0.57
CA ASP A 26 -17.66 -11.35 -0.73
C ASP A 26 -16.84 -12.14 -1.77
N ASP A 27 -15.53 -11.91 -1.85
CA ASP A 27 -14.61 -12.58 -2.79
C ASP A 27 -13.21 -12.74 -2.17
N PRO A 28 -12.86 -13.97 -1.70
CA PRO A 28 -11.54 -14.27 -1.16
C PRO A 28 -10.39 -14.07 -2.17
N GLU A 29 -10.62 -14.34 -3.45
CA GLU A 29 -9.59 -14.14 -4.46
C GLU A 29 -9.36 -12.64 -4.73
N ALA A 30 -10.43 -11.83 -4.73
CA ALA A 30 -10.30 -10.38 -4.80
C ALA A 30 -9.50 -9.84 -3.61
N ALA A 31 -9.77 -10.32 -2.39
CA ALA A 31 -9.02 -9.90 -1.21
C ALA A 31 -7.52 -10.14 -1.39
N ALA A 32 -7.14 -11.34 -1.87
CA ALA A 32 -5.74 -11.67 -2.16
C ALA A 32 -5.13 -10.74 -3.23
N ARG A 33 -5.84 -10.49 -4.35
CA ARG A 33 -5.38 -9.61 -5.42
C ARG A 33 -5.16 -8.17 -4.92
N VAL A 34 -6.11 -7.62 -4.16
CA VAL A 34 -6.04 -6.26 -3.64
C VAL A 34 -4.87 -6.09 -2.67
N ILE A 35 -4.71 -7.00 -1.71
CA ILE A 35 -3.61 -6.93 -0.75
C ILE A 35 -2.25 -7.09 -1.44
N ALA A 36 -2.11 -8.06 -2.35
CA ALA A 36 -0.89 -8.23 -3.12
C ALA A 36 -0.54 -6.95 -3.90
N ARG A 37 -1.55 -6.34 -4.56
CA ARG A 37 -1.34 -5.12 -5.34
C ARG A 37 -0.85 -3.94 -4.50
N ILE A 38 -1.38 -3.76 -3.29
CA ILE A 38 -0.94 -2.72 -2.34
C ILE A 38 0.50 -2.98 -1.88
N VAL A 39 0.82 -4.22 -1.50
CA VAL A 39 2.16 -4.60 -1.03
C VAL A 39 3.21 -4.38 -2.13
N THR A 40 2.97 -4.87 -3.34
CA THR A 40 3.88 -4.67 -4.48
C THR A 40 4.06 -3.18 -4.80
N ALA A 41 3.01 -2.37 -4.74
CA ALA A 41 3.13 -0.92 -4.91
C ALA A 41 4.07 -0.28 -3.87
N ALA A 42 3.95 -0.72 -2.61
CA ALA A 42 4.77 -0.21 -1.53
C ALA A 42 6.23 -0.64 -1.65
N GLU A 43 6.52 -1.82 -2.20
CA GLU A 43 7.88 -2.29 -2.44
C GLU A 43 8.64 -1.40 -3.44
N HIS A 44 7.97 -0.88 -4.47
CA HIS A 44 8.57 0.05 -5.42
C HIS A 44 9.04 1.36 -4.78
N LEU A 45 8.49 1.76 -3.62
CA LEU A 45 8.94 2.94 -2.88
C LEU A 45 10.37 2.80 -2.34
N ALA A 46 10.91 1.58 -2.27
CA ALA A 46 12.30 1.35 -1.89
C ALA A 46 13.27 1.98 -2.92
N GLU A 47 12.86 2.01 -4.18
CA GLU A 47 13.66 2.49 -5.31
C GLU A 47 13.20 3.88 -5.75
N GLN A 48 11.89 4.15 -5.69
CA GLN A 48 11.30 5.41 -6.11
C GLN A 48 10.45 6.07 -5.00
N PRO A 49 11.05 6.57 -3.90
CA PRO A 49 10.30 7.16 -2.78
C PRO A 49 9.42 8.36 -3.17
N ALA A 50 9.71 9.01 -4.31
CA ALA A 50 9.00 10.19 -4.80
C ALA A 50 7.87 9.89 -5.80
N MET A 51 7.58 8.62 -6.12
CA MET A 51 6.57 8.25 -7.13
C MET A 51 5.13 8.65 -6.75
N GLY A 52 4.86 8.83 -5.45
CA GLY A 52 3.58 9.34 -4.96
C GLY A 52 3.45 10.87 -5.14
N ARG A 53 2.22 11.33 -5.34
CA ARG A 53 1.89 12.77 -5.39
C ARG A 53 2.06 13.38 -4.00
N ILE A 54 2.28 14.69 -3.91
CA ILE A 54 2.29 15.38 -2.62
C ILE A 54 0.93 15.18 -1.96
N GLY A 55 0.95 14.65 -0.73
CA GLY A 55 -0.26 14.33 0.02
C GLY A 55 -0.88 15.55 0.69
N ARG A 56 -2.11 15.39 1.17
CA ARG A 56 -2.82 16.46 1.90
C ARG A 56 -2.15 16.84 3.22
N ILE A 57 -1.41 15.91 3.82
CA ILE A 57 -0.64 16.15 5.05
C ILE A 57 0.77 16.59 4.66
N LYS A 58 1.26 17.68 5.26
CA LYS A 58 2.62 18.17 5.03
C LYS A 58 3.64 17.05 5.21
N ALA A 59 4.62 16.98 4.30
CA ALA A 59 5.67 15.97 4.28
C ALA A 59 5.20 14.52 4.04
N THR A 60 3.97 14.33 3.54
CA THR A 60 3.49 13.01 3.09
C THR A 60 3.36 12.95 1.57
N ARG A 61 3.31 11.72 1.04
CA ARG A 61 3.01 11.44 -0.36
C ARG A 61 1.89 10.40 -0.44
N GLU A 62 1.04 10.54 -1.45
CA GLU A 62 -0.08 9.65 -1.74
C GLU A 62 0.21 8.92 -3.05
N LEU A 63 0.38 7.59 -2.97
CA LEU A 63 0.48 6.72 -4.13
C LEU A 63 -0.90 6.13 -4.41
N ILE A 64 -1.52 6.52 -5.53
CA ILE A 64 -2.88 6.11 -5.89
C ILE A 64 -2.82 4.85 -6.75
N LEU A 65 -3.61 3.83 -6.38
CA LEU A 65 -3.79 2.59 -7.12
C LEU A 65 -5.21 2.62 -7.70
N ALA A 66 -5.33 2.99 -8.98
CA ALA A 66 -6.62 3.13 -9.66
C ALA A 66 -7.10 1.81 -10.32
N ASP A 67 -6.27 0.78 -10.22
CA ASP A 67 -6.44 -0.57 -10.76
C ASP A 67 -6.85 -1.59 -9.69
N ILE A 68 -7.38 -1.09 -8.56
CA ILE A 68 -7.96 -1.87 -7.44
C ILE A 68 -9.46 -1.65 -7.43
#